data_AF-A0A2S8FQL7-F1
#
_entry.id   AF-A0A2S8FQL7-F1
#
_cell.length_a   1.000
_cell.length_b   1.000
_cell.length_c   1.000
_cell.angle_alpha   90.00
_cell.angle_beta   90.00
_cell.angle_gamma   90.00
#
_symmetry.space_group_name_H-M   'P 1'
#
loop_
_entity.id
_entity.type
_entity.pdbx_description
1 polymer ?
#
loop_
_entity_poly.entity_id
_entity_poly.type
_entity_poly.pdbx_seq_one_letter_code
_entity_poly.pdbx_strand_id
1 'polypeptide(L)'
;MDHKSTLRGMYLVLLLGFAGCASNGAIVDPLIYWDKDDPEILAKYGPTPTQRIQSLDSVANRASGLSQADRTRHSTNISKELAEESNSVIRVHMVRALAKLNTPEAFAGLKSSLYDSDEAVRREAVTAMGVTKNPEAVALLGDVLIRDRDYDVRLSAAKSLGEFSSGAAHEALVPALDARDPAMRFAAIESLRKSSKVDYQGDTAKWREFAQGGNPEPPTTSIAEQLIPSFLR
;
A
#
# COMPACT_ATOMS: atom_id res chain seq x y z
N MET A 1 -77.35 -9.01 -37.71
CA MET A 1 -76.31 -10.06 -37.55
C MET A 1 -74.98 -9.36 -37.44
N ASP A 2 -74.39 -9.48 -36.25
CA ASP A 2 -73.35 -8.66 -35.65
C ASP A 2 -71.99 -8.70 -36.34
N HIS A 3 -71.40 -7.52 -36.55
CA HIS A 3 -70.13 -7.10 -35.91
C HIS A 3 -69.84 -5.65 -36.29
N LYS A 4 -70.01 -4.71 -35.35
CA LYS A 4 -69.44 -3.36 -35.45
C LYS A 4 -68.55 -3.07 -34.25
N SER A 5 -67.29 -2.83 -34.59
CA SER A 5 -66.32 -1.93 -33.97
C SER A 5 -66.79 -1.05 -32.80
N THR A 6 -65.94 -0.95 -31.76
CA THR A 6 -65.15 0.26 -31.46
C THR A 6 -64.38 0.08 -30.14
N LEU A 7 -63.06 -0.02 -30.20
CA LEU A 7 -62.19 0.28 -29.05
C LEU A 7 -62.07 1.80 -28.95
N ARG A 8 -62.67 2.39 -27.92
CA ARG A 8 -62.32 3.73 -27.40
C ARG A 8 -62.14 3.60 -25.90
N GLY A 9 -60.94 3.95 -25.44
CA GLY A 9 -60.51 3.76 -24.06
C GLY A 9 -61.20 4.65 -23.04
N MET A 10 -60.92 4.38 -21.76
CA MET A 10 -60.60 5.41 -20.79
C MET A 10 -59.99 4.75 -19.55
N TYR A 11 -58.87 5.29 -19.10
CA TYR A 11 -58.23 4.99 -17.82
C TYR A 11 -59.23 5.14 -16.67
N LEU A 12 -59.24 4.18 -15.72
CA LEU A 12 -59.72 4.44 -14.37
C LEU A 12 -58.61 4.05 -13.38
N VAL A 13 -57.98 5.10 -12.84
CA VAL A 13 -57.04 5.06 -11.73
C VAL A 13 -57.80 4.63 -10.48
N LEU A 14 -57.34 3.56 -9.83
CA LEU A 14 -57.86 3.13 -8.53
C LEU A 14 -56.93 3.65 -7.44
N LEU A 15 -57.25 4.85 -6.95
CA LEU A 15 -56.67 5.43 -5.73
C LEU A 15 -57.24 4.66 -4.52
N LEU A 16 -56.40 3.83 -3.89
CA LEU A 16 -56.66 3.37 -2.53
C LEU A 16 -55.90 4.27 -1.56
N GLY A 17 -56.66 5.19 -0.95
CA GLY A 17 -56.22 6.05 0.14
C GLY A 17 -56.20 5.30 1.48
N PHE A 18 -55.21 5.69 2.28
CA PHE A 18 -54.79 5.15 3.56
C PHE A 18 -55.85 5.21 4.68
N ALA A 19 -55.88 4.17 5.51
CA ALA A 19 -56.17 4.29 6.93
C ALA A 19 -55.51 3.13 7.69
N GLY A 20 -54.26 3.32 8.09
CA GLY A 20 -53.54 2.39 8.95
C GLY A 20 -52.56 3.16 9.83
N CYS A 21 -53.03 3.59 11.00
CA CYS A 21 -52.17 4.13 12.04
C CYS A 21 -51.35 2.98 12.64
N ALA A 22 -50.06 2.92 12.31
CA ALA A 22 -49.07 2.16 13.06
C ALA A 22 -47.81 3.01 13.16
N SER A 23 -47.65 3.69 14.30
CA SER A 23 -46.35 4.18 14.75
C SER A 23 -45.47 2.96 15.00
N ASN A 24 -44.31 2.92 14.34
CA ASN A 24 -43.18 1.98 14.44
C ASN A 24 -43.02 1.04 13.25
N GLY A 25 -41.89 1.20 12.57
CA GLY A 25 -41.37 0.25 11.60
C GLY A 25 -41.85 0.51 10.18
N ALA A 26 -41.30 1.55 9.55
CA ALA A 26 -41.34 1.65 8.09
C ALA A 26 -40.81 0.33 7.51
N ILE A 27 -41.69 -0.40 6.81
CA ILE A 27 -41.23 -1.25 5.72
C ILE A 27 -40.66 -0.26 4.72
N VAL A 28 -39.36 -0.04 4.81
CA VAL A 28 -38.59 0.75 3.85
C VAL A 28 -38.86 0.15 2.48
N ASP A 29 -39.42 0.96 1.60
CA ASP A 29 -39.66 0.64 0.19
C ASP A 29 -38.40 -0.08 -0.36
N PRO A 30 -38.53 -1.30 -0.93
CA PRO A 30 -37.38 -2.09 -1.39
C PRO A 30 -36.63 -1.44 -2.56
N LEU A 31 -37.10 -0.29 -3.05
CA LEU A 31 -36.45 0.55 -4.05
C LEU A 31 -35.78 1.81 -3.47
N ILE A 32 -35.63 1.94 -2.13
CA ILE A 32 -34.86 3.03 -1.53
C ILE A 32 -33.40 2.88 -1.92
N TYR A 33 -33.01 3.65 -2.93
CA TYR A 33 -31.63 3.86 -3.33
C TYR A 33 -30.92 4.53 -2.15
N TRP A 34 -30.01 3.80 -1.51
CA TRP A 34 -29.21 4.35 -0.43
C TRP A 34 -28.25 5.38 -1.03
N ASP A 35 -28.59 6.67 -0.88
CA ASP A 35 -27.73 7.77 -1.29
C ASP A 35 -26.63 7.95 -0.24
N LYS A 36 -25.45 7.41 -0.54
CA LYS A 36 -24.26 7.46 0.33
C LYS A 36 -23.71 8.88 0.55
N ASP A 37 -24.14 9.82 -0.28
CA ASP A 37 -23.70 11.21 -0.26
C ASP A 37 -24.78 12.14 0.36
N ASP A 38 -25.87 11.57 0.91
CA ASP A 38 -26.92 12.29 1.62
C ASP A 38 -26.35 13.01 2.88
N PRO A 39 -26.49 14.35 2.98
CA PRO A 39 -25.99 15.13 4.11
C PRO A 39 -26.54 14.70 5.48
N GLU A 40 -27.79 14.23 5.57
CA GLU A 40 -28.38 13.77 6.83
C GLU A 40 -27.77 12.43 7.28
N ILE A 41 -27.51 11.53 6.31
CA ILE A 41 -26.83 10.25 6.57
C ILE A 41 -25.39 10.51 7.00
N LEU A 42 -24.66 11.40 6.32
CA LEU A 42 -23.29 11.77 6.68
C LEU A 42 -23.22 12.48 8.03
N ALA A 43 -24.19 13.33 8.37
CA ALA A 43 -24.26 13.96 9.68
C ALA A 43 -24.49 12.93 10.81
N LYS A 44 -25.26 11.88 10.52
CA LYS A 44 -25.60 10.85 11.51
C LYS A 44 -24.51 9.79 11.69
N TYR A 45 -23.89 9.33 10.61
CA TYR A 45 -22.99 8.17 10.61
C TYR A 45 -21.55 8.50 10.21
N GLY A 46 -21.29 9.73 9.76
CA GLY A 46 -19.98 10.14 9.25
C GLY A 46 -19.70 9.59 7.84
N PRO A 47 -18.50 9.88 7.30
CA PRO A 47 -18.09 9.41 5.98
C PRO A 47 -17.91 7.89 5.97
N THR A 48 -18.33 7.28 4.87
CA THR A 48 -18.12 5.85 4.61
C THR A 48 -16.62 5.51 4.52
N PRO A 49 -16.21 4.27 4.79
CA PRO A 49 -14.83 3.82 4.58
C PRO A 49 -14.30 4.16 3.18
N THR A 50 -15.13 4.02 2.14
CA THR A 50 -14.77 4.37 0.77
C THR A 50 -14.48 5.86 0.60
N GLN A 51 -15.34 6.74 1.13
CA GLN A 51 -15.10 8.20 1.07
C GLN A 51 -13.84 8.59 1.86
N ARG A 52 -13.58 7.96 3.01
CA ARG A 52 -12.36 8.19 3.80
C ARG A 52 -11.10 7.80 3.03
N ILE A 53 -11.11 6.62 2.40
CA ILE A 53 -10.03 6.15 1.52
C ILE A 53 -9.80 7.12 0.36
N GLN A 54 -10.87 7.54 -0.34
CA GLN A 54 -10.78 8.50 -1.43
C GLN A 54 -10.19 9.84 -0.98
N SER A 55 -10.51 10.29 0.23
CA SER A 55 -9.94 11.50 0.81
C SER A 55 -8.43 11.36 1.07
N LEU A 56 -8.00 10.23 1.66
CA LEU A 56 -6.58 9.90 1.87
C LEU A 56 -5.81 9.84 0.55
N ASP A 57 -6.36 9.15 -0.45
CA ASP A 57 -5.75 9.04 -1.78
C ASP A 57 -5.65 10.41 -2.48
N SER A 58 -6.66 11.27 -2.32
CA SER A 58 -6.63 12.65 -2.84
C SER A 58 -5.51 13.48 -2.21
N VAL A 59 -5.33 13.40 -0.90
CA VAL A 59 -4.21 14.05 -0.19
C VAL A 59 -2.87 13.50 -0.68
N ALA A 60 -2.75 12.18 -0.79
CA ALA A 60 -1.54 11.51 -1.25
C ALA A 60 -1.15 11.93 -2.68
N ASN A 61 -2.12 11.98 -3.59
CA ASN A 61 -1.91 12.36 -4.99
C ASN A 61 -1.52 13.84 -5.16
N ARG A 62 -2.00 14.71 -4.27
CA ARG A 62 -1.73 16.15 -4.30
C ARG A 62 -0.50 16.56 -3.49
N ALA A 63 0.13 15.63 -2.76
CA ALA A 63 1.17 15.92 -1.78
C ALA A 63 2.33 16.76 -2.35
N SER A 64 2.75 16.51 -3.58
CA SER A 64 3.83 17.26 -4.25
C SER A 64 3.50 18.73 -4.51
N GLY A 65 2.21 19.08 -4.64
CA GLY A 65 1.74 20.45 -4.85
C GLY A 65 1.33 21.19 -3.56
N LEU A 66 1.35 20.52 -2.41
CA LEU A 66 1.02 21.13 -1.12
C LEU A 66 2.19 21.96 -0.57
N SER A 67 1.87 22.98 0.22
CA SER A 67 2.89 23.70 1.01
C SER A 67 3.51 22.77 2.07
N GLN A 68 4.71 23.07 2.53
CA GLN A 68 5.34 22.30 3.62
C GLN A 68 4.48 22.31 4.89
N ALA A 69 3.85 23.45 5.21
CA ALA A 69 2.97 23.57 6.36
C ALA A 69 1.74 22.66 6.24
N ASP A 70 1.12 22.61 5.05
CA ASP A 70 -0.03 21.73 4.79
C ASP A 70 0.35 20.26 4.86
N ARG A 71 1.49 19.87 4.28
CA ARG A 71 1.99 18.49 4.38
C ARG A 71 2.20 18.09 5.83
N THR A 72 2.81 18.96 6.62
CA THR A 72 3.07 18.74 8.05
C THR A 72 1.76 18.59 8.82
N ARG A 73 0.78 19.46 8.56
CA ARG A 73 -0.56 19.41 9.16
C ARG A 73 -1.28 18.11 8.81
N HIS A 74 -1.32 17.72 7.54
CA HIS A 74 -1.92 16.45 7.12
C HIS A 74 -1.21 15.26 7.75
N SER A 75 0.12 15.27 7.80
CA SER A 75 0.92 14.17 8.38
C SER A 75 0.66 14.01 9.87
N THR A 76 0.56 15.12 10.60
CA THR A 76 0.26 15.15 12.04
C THR A 76 -1.13 14.57 12.31
N ASN A 77 -2.14 15.03 11.55
CA ASN A 77 -3.51 14.56 11.72
C ASN A 77 -3.65 13.07 11.40
N ILE A 78 -3.10 12.63 10.25
CA ILE A 78 -3.16 11.23 9.84
C ILE A 78 -2.42 10.36 10.85
N SER A 79 -1.23 10.75 11.32
CA SER A 79 -0.48 9.97 12.31
C SER A 79 -1.21 9.85 13.64
N LYS A 80 -1.95 10.89 14.05
CA LYS A 80 -2.79 10.85 15.24
C LYS A 80 -3.98 9.89 15.07
N GLU A 81 -4.74 10.05 13.99
CA GLU A 81 -5.92 9.23 13.71
C GLU A 81 -5.55 7.76 13.48
N LEU A 82 -4.36 7.48 12.96
CA LEU A 82 -3.88 6.12 12.68
C LEU A 82 -3.90 5.23 13.92
N ALA A 83 -3.60 5.79 15.09
CA ALA A 83 -3.59 5.06 16.37
C ALA A 83 -4.99 4.64 16.83
N GLU A 84 -6.04 5.33 16.36
CA GLU A 84 -7.43 5.10 16.75
C GLU A 84 -8.23 4.35 15.67
N GLU A 85 -7.67 4.21 14.46
CA GLU A 85 -8.35 3.58 13.33
C GLU A 85 -8.40 2.05 13.47
N SER A 86 -9.60 1.49 13.63
CA SER A 86 -9.80 0.05 13.80
C SER A 86 -9.74 -0.72 12.48
N ASN A 87 -10.09 -0.10 11.35
CA ASN A 87 -10.12 -0.76 10.05
C ASN A 87 -8.73 -0.78 9.41
N SER A 88 -8.14 -1.97 9.29
CA SER A 88 -6.80 -2.14 8.73
C SER A 88 -6.68 -1.70 7.27
N VAL A 89 -7.75 -1.82 6.48
CA VAL A 89 -7.77 -1.32 5.09
C VAL A 89 -7.59 0.20 5.09
N ILE A 90 -8.28 0.93 5.97
CA ILE A 90 -8.11 2.39 6.08
C ILE A 90 -6.68 2.70 6.56
N ARG A 91 -6.16 1.97 7.55
CA ARG A 91 -4.77 2.15 8.03
C ARG A 91 -3.74 1.98 6.90
N VAL A 92 -3.90 1.00 6.01
CA VAL A 92 -3.03 0.85 4.82
C VAL A 92 -3.04 2.13 3.96
N HIS A 93 -4.21 2.71 3.69
CA HIS A 93 -4.30 3.96 2.92
C HIS A 93 -3.71 5.16 3.69
N MET A 94 -3.83 5.20 5.01
CA MET A 94 -3.19 6.22 5.85
C MET A 94 -1.66 6.14 5.75
N VAL A 95 -1.09 4.94 5.87
CA VAL A 95 0.36 4.69 5.70
C VAL A 95 0.83 5.13 4.31
N ARG A 96 0.08 4.80 3.26
CA ARG A 96 0.41 5.23 1.89
C ARG A 96 0.37 6.75 1.74
N ALA A 97 -0.60 7.42 2.34
CA ALA A 97 -0.69 8.88 2.32
C ALA A 97 0.50 9.53 3.06
N LEU A 98 0.87 9.01 4.24
CA LEU A 98 2.04 9.47 5.00
C LEU A 98 3.32 9.37 4.14
N ALA A 99 3.52 8.25 3.44
CA ALA A 99 4.67 8.06 2.55
C ALA A 99 4.79 9.16 1.48
N LYS A 100 3.66 9.59 0.91
CA LYS A 100 3.61 10.66 -0.11
C LYS A 100 3.82 12.05 0.46
N LEU A 101 3.39 12.28 1.70
CA LEU A 101 3.58 13.56 2.39
C LEU A 101 5.04 13.81 2.77
N ASN A 102 5.81 12.74 3.03
CA ASN A 102 7.28 12.78 3.19
C ASN A 102 7.76 13.90 4.13
N THR A 103 7.19 13.94 5.34
CA THR A 103 7.57 14.84 6.44
C THR A 103 8.15 14.04 7.61
N PRO A 104 8.84 14.69 8.57
CA PRO A 104 9.28 14.01 9.80
C PRO A 104 8.12 13.36 10.57
N GLU A 105 6.97 14.03 10.64
CA GLU A 105 5.76 13.52 11.30
C GLU A 105 5.21 12.32 10.54
N ALA A 106 5.24 12.36 9.21
CA ALA A 106 4.84 11.22 8.39
C ALA A 106 5.74 10.02 8.64
N PHE A 107 7.05 10.24 8.72
CA PHE A 107 8.01 9.19 9.02
C PHE A 107 7.79 8.57 10.41
N ALA A 108 7.43 9.39 11.42
CA ALA A 108 7.03 8.87 12.73
C ALA A 108 5.80 7.96 12.65
N GLY A 109 4.79 8.32 11.84
CA GLY A 109 3.63 7.46 11.57
C GLY A 109 3.98 6.18 10.81
N LEU A 110 4.93 6.21 9.87
CA LEU A 110 5.45 4.99 9.24
C LEU A 110 6.14 4.08 10.26
N LYS A 111 6.93 4.66 11.18
CA LYS A 111 7.66 3.93 12.23
C LYS A 111 6.71 3.21 13.19
N SER A 112 5.62 3.85 13.63
CA SER A 112 4.62 3.18 14.45
C SER A 112 3.91 2.03 13.71
N SER A 113 3.67 2.21 12.41
CA SER A 113 3.01 1.22 11.55
C SER A 113 3.81 -0.07 11.35
N LEU A 114 5.13 -0.07 11.59
CA LEU A 114 5.95 -1.29 11.61
C LEU A 114 5.56 -2.26 12.74
N TYR A 115 4.79 -1.80 13.72
CA TYR A 115 4.35 -2.60 14.87
C TYR A 115 2.84 -2.89 14.85
N ASP A 116 2.17 -2.64 13.73
CA ASP A 116 0.74 -2.89 13.59
C ASP A 116 0.39 -4.39 13.76
N SER A 117 -0.75 -4.65 14.40
CA SER A 117 -1.28 -6.00 14.57
C SER A 117 -1.56 -6.72 13.24
N ASP A 118 -1.89 -5.97 12.19
CA ASP A 118 -2.22 -6.45 10.85
C ASP A 118 -0.98 -6.44 9.95
N GLU A 119 -0.64 -7.59 9.37
CA GLU A 119 0.52 -7.75 8.49
C GLU A 119 0.43 -6.92 7.20
N ALA A 120 -0.76 -6.64 6.68
CA ALA A 120 -0.91 -5.79 5.49
C ALA A 120 -0.50 -4.35 5.79
N VAL A 121 -0.80 -3.84 6.98
CA VAL A 121 -0.35 -2.51 7.43
C VAL A 121 1.16 -2.48 7.62
N ARG A 122 1.74 -3.48 8.30
CA ARG A 122 3.21 -3.58 8.45
C ARG A 122 3.92 -3.65 7.10
N ARG A 123 3.41 -4.46 6.17
CA ARG A 123 3.97 -4.60 4.81
C ARG A 123 3.90 -3.29 4.01
N GLU A 124 2.80 -2.56 4.10
CA GLU A 124 2.68 -1.23 3.46
C GLU A 124 3.69 -0.27 4.08
N ALA A 125 3.87 -0.27 5.41
CA ALA A 125 4.82 0.61 6.08
C ALA A 125 6.27 0.34 5.65
N VAL A 126 6.64 -0.94 5.54
CA VAL A 126 7.94 -1.39 5.00
C VAL A 126 8.15 -0.93 3.56
N THR A 127 7.13 -1.04 2.72
CA THR A 127 7.18 -0.61 1.32
C THR A 127 7.31 0.92 1.23
N ALA A 128 6.50 1.64 2.01
CA ALA A 128 6.50 3.09 2.12
C ALA A 128 7.87 3.63 2.54
N MET A 129 8.50 3.03 3.55
CA MET A 129 9.83 3.42 4.01
C MET A 129 10.89 3.35 2.89
N GLY A 130 10.88 2.31 2.07
CA GLY A 130 11.76 2.20 0.90
C GLY A 130 11.58 3.33 -0.12
N VAL A 131 10.35 3.83 -0.27
CA VAL A 131 10.02 4.94 -1.20
C VAL A 131 10.45 6.30 -0.64
N THR A 132 10.40 6.50 0.69
CA THR A 132 10.79 7.79 1.29
C THR A 132 12.28 8.12 1.13
N LYS A 133 13.13 7.10 0.91
CA LYS A 133 14.60 7.21 0.88
C LYS A 133 15.22 7.88 2.11
N ASN A 134 14.51 7.93 3.25
CA ASN A 134 15.06 8.40 4.51
C ASN A 134 16.12 7.39 5.02
N PRO A 135 17.39 7.79 5.24
CA PRO A 135 18.43 6.89 5.72
C PRO A 135 18.11 6.18 7.06
N GLU A 136 17.30 6.79 7.94
CA GLU A 136 16.86 6.15 9.19
C GLU A 136 16.07 4.86 8.94
N ALA A 137 15.42 4.73 7.78
CA ALA A 137 14.66 3.54 7.42
C ALA A 137 15.54 2.29 7.29
N VAL A 138 16.82 2.42 6.95
CA VAL A 138 17.70 1.27 6.69
C VAL A 138 17.80 0.35 7.91
N ALA A 139 18.03 0.92 9.10
CA ALA A 139 18.11 0.15 10.33
C ALA A 139 16.77 -0.51 10.68
N LEU A 140 15.67 0.22 10.53
CA LEU A 140 14.32 -0.29 10.79
C LEU A 140 13.95 -1.44 9.85
N LEU A 141 14.27 -1.32 8.56
CA LEU A 141 14.03 -2.36 7.56
C LEU A 141 14.89 -3.60 7.81
N GLY A 142 16.15 -3.43 8.23
CA GLY A 142 17.01 -4.53 8.66
C GLY A 142 16.44 -5.31 9.85
N ASP A 143 15.93 -4.59 10.85
CA ASP A 143 15.25 -5.22 11.99
C ASP A 143 13.99 -6.00 11.57
N VAL A 144 13.16 -5.42 10.70
CA VAL A 144 11.95 -6.08 10.18
C VAL A 144 12.32 -7.34 9.39
N LEU A 145 13.34 -7.27 8.53
CA LEU A 145 13.82 -8.40 7.73
C LEU A 145 14.19 -9.62 8.60
N ILE A 146 14.73 -9.39 9.80
CA ILE A 146 15.17 -10.46 10.69
C ILE A 146 14.04 -10.92 11.62
N ARG A 147 13.19 -9.99 12.08
CA ARG A 147 12.35 -10.21 13.27
C ARG A 147 10.85 -10.27 12.99
N ASP A 148 10.36 -9.81 11.84
CA ASP A 148 8.91 -9.86 11.59
C ASP A 148 8.43 -11.31 11.50
N ARG A 149 7.30 -11.60 12.14
CA ARG A 149 6.68 -12.92 12.15
C ARG A 149 6.19 -13.34 10.77
N ASP A 150 5.73 -12.38 9.97
CA ASP A 150 5.15 -12.63 8.66
C ASP A 150 6.23 -12.68 7.57
N TYR A 151 6.16 -13.72 6.74
CA TYR A 151 7.15 -13.93 5.68
C TYR A 151 7.10 -12.85 4.59
N ASP A 152 5.90 -12.41 4.20
CA ASP A 152 5.74 -11.41 3.14
C ASP A 152 6.23 -10.04 3.62
N VAL A 153 6.05 -9.71 4.90
CA VAL A 153 6.62 -8.50 5.50
C VAL A 153 8.15 -8.54 5.46
N ARG A 154 8.79 -9.67 5.86
CA ARG A 154 10.25 -9.83 5.76
C ARG A 154 10.74 -9.71 4.31
N LEU A 155 10.03 -10.33 3.37
CA LEU A 155 10.38 -10.29 1.95
C LEU A 155 10.26 -8.87 1.39
N SER A 156 9.23 -8.12 1.78
CA SER A 156 9.10 -6.71 1.45
C SER A 156 10.24 -5.89 2.06
N ALA A 157 10.74 -6.22 3.25
CA ALA A 157 11.86 -5.51 3.86
C ALA A 157 13.16 -5.70 3.07
N ALA A 158 13.45 -6.92 2.62
CA ALA A 158 14.57 -7.18 1.72
C ALA A 158 14.45 -6.34 0.43
N LYS A 159 13.28 -6.34 -0.21
CA LYS A 159 13.04 -5.55 -1.42
C LYS A 159 13.20 -4.05 -1.18
N SER A 160 12.65 -3.54 -0.07
CA SER A 160 12.74 -2.14 0.33
C SER A 160 14.17 -1.70 0.64
N LEU A 161 15.02 -2.57 1.20
CA LEU A 161 16.45 -2.27 1.38
C LEU A 161 17.17 -2.05 0.03
N GLY A 162 16.75 -2.74 -1.02
CA GLY A 162 17.23 -2.51 -2.39
C GLY A 162 16.89 -1.14 -2.99
N GLU A 163 16.06 -0.35 -2.30
CA GLU A 163 15.80 1.05 -2.66
C GLU A 163 16.93 2.00 -2.22
N PHE A 164 17.85 1.54 -1.35
CA PHE A 164 18.93 2.36 -0.82
C PHE A 164 20.27 1.93 -1.43
N SER A 165 20.95 2.85 -2.12
CA SER A 165 22.31 2.65 -2.64
C SER A 165 23.37 3.00 -1.61
N SER A 166 23.27 2.43 -0.40
CA SER A 166 24.22 2.67 0.69
C SER A 166 24.80 1.35 1.22
N GLY A 167 26.07 1.38 1.66
CA GLY A 167 26.73 0.21 2.23
C GLY A 167 25.97 -0.35 3.44
N ALA A 168 25.37 0.50 4.28
CA ALA A 168 24.53 0.06 5.40
C ALA A 168 23.30 -0.75 4.95
N ALA A 169 22.68 -0.38 3.81
CA ALA A 169 21.56 -1.15 3.27
C ALA A 169 22.01 -2.47 2.63
N HIS A 170 23.19 -2.47 2.01
CA HIS A 170 23.81 -3.69 1.50
C HIS A 170 24.13 -4.66 2.64
N GLU A 171 24.75 -4.17 3.71
CA GLU A 171 25.08 -4.96 4.90
C GLU A 171 23.81 -5.53 5.56
N ALA A 172 22.73 -4.73 5.65
CA ALA A 172 21.45 -5.17 6.19
C ALA A 172 20.80 -6.32 5.39
N LEU A 173 21.20 -6.55 4.13
CA LEU A 173 20.71 -7.66 3.29
C LEU A 173 21.47 -8.98 3.50
N VAL A 174 22.60 -8.99 4.21
CA VAL A 174 23.40 -10.20 4.44
C VAL A 174 22.59 -11.36 5.02
N PRO A 175 21.73 -11.18 6.05
CA PRO A 175 20.92 -12.28 6.57
C PRO A 175 19.97 -12.89 5.53
N ALA A 176 19.51 -12.10 4.56
CA ALA A 176 18.63 -12.59 3.49
C ALA A 176 19.40 -13.37 2.41
N LEU A 177 20.69 -13.05 2.17
CA LEU A 177 21.57 -13.88 1.32
C LEU A 177 21.81 -15.27 1.92
N ASP A 178 21.84 -15.36 3.24
CA ASP A 178 22.06 -16.61 3.99
C ASP A 178 20.74 -17.33 4.34
N ALA A 179 19.60 -16.79 3.91
CA ALA A 179 18.30 -17.39 4.19
C ALA A 179 18.19 -18.80 3.59
N ARG A 180 17.59 -19.73 4.33
CA ARG A 180 17.30 -21.09 3.83
C ARG A 180 16.34 -21.07 2.64
N ASP A 181 15.40 -20.13 2.65
CA ASP A 181 14.40 -19.98 1.59
C ASP A 181 15.01 -19.38 0.30
N PRO A 182 14.88 -20.04 -0.86
CA PRO A 182 15.43 -19.54 -2.12
C PRO A 182 14.83 -18.20 -2.59
N ALA A 183 13.55 -17.94 -2.32
CA ALA A 183 12.90 -16.70 -2.75
C ALA A 183 13.42 -15.49 -1.95
N MET A 184 13.71 -15.67 -0.66
CA MET A 184 14.38 -14.66 0.16
C MET A 184 15.81 -14.37 -0.36
N ARG A 185 16.59 -15.41 -0.67
CA ARG A 185 17.94 -15.22 -1.25
C ARG A 185 17.89 -14.48 -2.58
N PHE A 186 16.97 -14.88 -3.45
CA PHE A 186 16.75 -14.22 -4.73
C PHE A 186 16.37 -12.74 -4.55
N ALA A 187 15.47 -12.43 -3.62
CA ALA A 187 15.10 -11.04 -3.32
C ALA A 187 16.29 -10.20 -2.83
N ALA A 188 17.18 -10.78 -2.02
CA ALA A 188 18.40 -10.10 -1.58
C ALA A 188 19.36 -9.82 -2.74
N ILE A 189 19.62 -10.82 -3.59
CA ILE A 189 20.45 -10.71 -4.79
C ILE A 189 19.90 -9.62 -5.72
N GLU A 190 18.61 -9.65 -6.02
CA GLU A 190 17.97 -8.66 -6.90
C GLU A 190 18.03 -7.25 -6.31
N SER A 191 17.88 -7.13 -4.99
CA SER A 191 17.97 -5.85 -4.28
C SER A 191 19.39 -5.27 -4.31
N LEU A 192 20.41 -6.11 -4.13
CA LEU A 192 21.81 -5.71 -4.27
C LEU A 192 22.15 -5.36 -5.73
N ARG A 193 21.72 -6.19 -6.69
CA ARG A 193 21.90 -5.94 -8.13
C ARG A 193 21.29 -4.61 -8.56
N LYS A 194 20.06 -4.33 -8.12
CA LYS A 194 19.36 -3.07 -8.39
C LYS A 194 20.10 -1.85 -7.80
N SER A 195 20.50 -1.94 -6.53
CA SER A 195 21.06 -0.79 -5.81
C SER A 195 22.54 -0.52 -6.13
N SER A 196 23.32 -1.55 -6.46
CA SER A 196 24.76 -1.47 -6.80
C SER A 196 25.03 -1.33 -8.29
N LYS A 197 24.11 -1.79 -9.15
CA LYS A 197 24.30 -1.94 -10.61
C LYS A 197 25.43 -2.90 -11.00
N VAL A 198 25.90 -3.72 -10.07
CA VAL A 198 26.82 -4.84 -10.32
C VAL A 198 26.00 -6.12 -10.48
N ASP A 199 26.56 -7.14 -11.13
CA ASP A 199 25.94 -8.46 -11.23
C ASP A 199 26.97 -9.56 -10.97
N TYR A 200 26.88 -10.18 -9.79
CA TYR A 200 27.63 -11.39 -9.44
C TYR A 200 26.83 -12.67 -9.73
N GLN A 201 25.79 -12.57 -10.56
CA GLN A 201 24.87 -13.65 -10.89
C GLN A 201 24.26 -14.24 -9.60
N GLY A 202 24.12 -15.56 -9.53
CA GLY A 202 23.64 -16.27 -8.35
C GLY A 202 24.70 -16.52 -7.26
N ASP A 203 25.91 -15.95 -7.37
CA ASP A 203 27.00 -16.21 -6.42
C ASP A 203 26.79 -15.46 -5.10
N THR A 204 26.08 -16.11 -4.18
CA THR A 204 25.82 -15.59 -2.84
C THR A 204 27.08 -15.26 -2.03
N ALA A 205 28.21 -15.93 -2.28
CA ALA A 205 29.45 -15.66 -1.55
C ALA A 205 30.05 -14.32 -1.97
N LYS A 206 30.09 -14.04 -3.28
CA LYS A 206 30.48 -12.73 -3.80
C LYS A 206 29.52 -11.63 -3.37
N TRP A 207 28.21 -11.88 -3.41
CA TRP A 207 27.23 -10.92 -2.93
C TRP A 207 27.40 -10.59 -1.44
N ARG A 208 27.76 -11.58 -0.60
CA ARG A 208 28.05 -11.38 0.83
C ARG A 208 29.29 -10.53 1.04
N GLU A 209 30.37 -10.85 0.33
CA GLU A 209 31.62 -10.06 0.39
C GLU A 209 31.38 -8.61 -0.02
N PHE A 210 30.68 -8.39 -1.14
CA PHE A 210 30.30 -7.06 -1.61
C PHE A 210 29.46 -6.31 -0.57
N ALA A 211 28.43 -6.97 -0.02
CA ALA A 211 27.53 -6.37 0.96
C ALA A 211 28.23 -5.93 2.25
N GLN A 212 29.36 -6.55 2.59
CA GLN A 212 30.20 -6.22 3.74
C GLN A 212 31.30 -5.19 3.40
N GLY A 213 31.26 -4.57 2.23
CA GLY A 213 32.21 -3.53 1.79
C GLY A 213 33.44 -4.06 1.06
N GLY A 214 33.48 -5.35 0.72
CA GLY A 214 34.52 -5.91 -0.15
C GLY A 214 34.33 -5.52 -1.62
N ASN A 215 35.31 -5.88 -2.45
CA ASN A 215 35.28 -5.65 -3.89
C ASN A 215 35.59 -6.96 -4.64
N PRO A 216 34.66 -7.94 -4.62
CA PRO A 216 34.89 -9.23 -5.25
C PRO A 216 35.06 -9.08 -6.75
N GLU A 217 35.94 -9.89 -7.33
CA GLU A 217 36.17 -9.87 -8.78
C GLU A 217 34.87 -10.16 -9.53
N PRO A 218 34.55 -9.37 -10.58
CA PRO A 218 33.37 -9.60 -11.39
C PRO A 218 33.39 -11.02 -11.96
N PRO A 219 32.22 -11.65 -12.18
CA PRO A 219 32.19 -12.99 -12.74
C PRO A 219 32.95 -13.00 -14.07
N THR A 220 33.92 -13.90 -14.19
CA THR A 220 34.63 -14.14 -15.45
C THR A 220 33.61 -14.67 -16.44
N THR A 221 33.15 -13.81 -17.35
CA THR A 221 32.30 -14.22 -18.46
C THR A 221 32.99 -15.38 -19.16
N SER A 222 32.28 -16.50 -19.34
CA SER A 222 32.84 -17.62 -20.10
C SER A 222 33.27 -17.13 -21.48
N ILE A 223 34.36 -17.65 -22.04
CA ILE A 223 34.76 -17.34 -23.42
C ILE A 223 33.56 -17.52 -24.38
N ALA A 224 32.70 -18.50 -24.12
CA ALA A 224 31.48 -18.73 -24.89
C ALA A 224 30.51 -17.54 -24.86
N GLU A 225 30.31 -16.90 -23.71
CA GLU A 225 29.43 -15.72 -23.54
C GLU A 225 30.06 -14.43 -24.09
N GLN A 226 31.39 -14.31 -24.05
CA GLN A 226 32.12 -13.22 -24.71
C GLN A 226 32.00 -13.29 -26.24
N LEU A 227 31.82 -14.49 -26.78
CA LEU A 227 31.66 -14.73 -28.22
C LEU A 227 30.21 -14.63 -28.69
N ILE A 228 29.20 -14.50 -27.80
CA ILE A 228 27.82 -14.24 -28.21
C ILE A 228 27.75 -12.80 -28.74
N PRO A 229 27.46 -12.59 -30.03
CA PRO A 229 27.37 -11.26 -30.60
C PRO A 229 26.33 -10.40 -29.88
N SER A 230 26.61 -9.11 -29.75
CA SER A 230 25.75 -8.16 -29.02
C SER A 230 24.32 -8.06 -29.53
N PHE A 231 24.04 -8.50 -30.77
CA PHE A 231 22.70 -8.52 -31.36
C PHE A 231 21.85 -9.75 -30.96
N LEU A 232 22.42 -10.72 -30.25
CA LEU A 232 21.71 -11.86 -29.66
C LEU A 232 21.47 -11.71 -28.15
N ARG A 233 21.81 -10.54 -27.58
CA ARG A 233 21.58 -10.20 -26.16
C ARG A 233 20.35 -9.31 -25.99
#